data_AF-D9WLF2-F1
#
_entry.id   AF-D9WLF2-F1
#
_cell.length_a   1.000
_cell.length_b   1.000
_cell.length_c   1.000
_cell.angle_alpha   90.00
_cell.angle_beta   90.00
_cell.angle_gamma   90.00
#
_symmetry.space_group_name_H-M   'P 1'
#
loop_
_entity.id
_entity.type
_entity.pdbx_description
1 polymer ?
#
loop_
_entity_poly.entity_id
_entity_poly.type
_entity_poly.pdbx_seq_one_letter_code
_entity_poly.pdbx_strand_id
1 'polypeptide(L)'
;MSATHLGGTAPADAHAARLWLRRFLALDAAVTGANGLAYLAASGPLGGLLGVDRVLLVCAGAFLLVYAAGVGFLASREHPPVLAVRGVVEANVAWAVLSIAALALWLSPSTAGAVWIPLQAAVVAGFASLQYGALRASRVRG
;
A
#
# COMPACT_ATOMS: atom_id res chain seq x y z
N MET A 1 19.40 -18.14 45.74
CA MET A 1 18.59 -18.92 44.77
C MET A 1 17.80 -17.92 43.94
N SER A 2 18.38 -17.44 42.83
CA SER A 2 17.74 -16.45 41.96
C SER A 2 16.88 -17.15 40.93
N ALA A 3 15.58 -16.81 40.90
CA ALA A 3 14.61 -17.41 40.02
C ALA A 3 14.69 -16.85 38.60
N THR A 4 14.87 -17.77 37.67
CA THR A 4 14.52 -17.78 36.25
C THR A 4 13.21 -17.04 35.93
N HIS A 5 13.25 -16.05 35.03
CA HIS A 5 12.14 -15.67 34.14
C HIS A 5 12.68 -14.89 32.93
N LEU A 6 13.07 -15.58 31.85
CA LEU A 6 13.45 -14.98 30.55
C LEU A 6 12.80 -15.74 29.37
N GLY A 7 11.51 -16.03 29.46
CA GLY A 7 10.81 -16.85 28.43
C GLY A 7 9.52 -16.27 27.86
N GLY A 8 9.08 -15.07 28.26
CA GLY A 8 7.69 -14.63 28.01
C GLY A 8 7.43 -13.75 26.78
N THR A 9 8.44 -13.25 26.07
CA THR A 9 8.25 -12.12 25.12
C THR A 9 8.09 -12.54 23.65
N ALA A 10 8.72 -13.64 23.21
CA ALA A 10 8.76 -13.98 21.78
C ALA A 10 7.36 -14.26 21.15
N PRO A 11 6.45 -15.02 21.78
CA PRO A 11 5.11 -15.25 21.22
C PRO A 11 4.24 -13.98 21.17
N ALA A 12 4.36 -13.12 22.19
CA ALA A 12 3.65 -11.84 22.26
C ALA A 12 4.13 -10.86 21.17
N ASP A 13 5.43 -10.82 20.92
CA ASP A 13 6.03 -9.96 19.89
C ASP A 13 5.66 -10.41 18.46
N ALA A 14 5.58 -11.73 18.21
CA ALA A 14 5.14 -12.27 16.93
C ALA A 14 3.65 -12.01 16.67
N HIS A 15 2.83 -12.07 17.71
CA HIS A 15 1.41 -11.71 17.65
C HIS A 15 1.24 -10.22 17.34
N ALA A 16 1.96 -9.35 18.06
CA ALA A 16 1.93 -7.90 17.81
C ALA A 16 2.38 -7.55 16.38
N ALA A 17 3.46 -8.16 15.88
CA ALA A 17 3.93 -7.95 14.51
C ALA A 17 2.87 -8.32 13.47
N ARG A 18 2.13 -9.42 13.69
CA ARG A 18 1.04 -9.87 12.82
C ARG A 18 -0.17 -8.94 12.87
N LEU A 19 -0.51 -8.43 14.05
CA LEU A 19 -1.56 -7.43 14.22
C LEU A 19 -1.21 -6.14 13.46
N TRP A 20 0.02 -5.66 13.58
CA TRP A 20 0.47 -4.48 12.84
C TRP A 20 0.51 -4.69 11.34
N LEU A 21 0.95 -5.87 10.88
CA LEU A 21 0.89 -6.22 9.46
C LEU A 21 -0.54 -6.10 8.92
N ARG A 22 -1.53 -6.66 9.62
CA ARG A 22 -2.95 -6.57 9.23
C ARG A 22 -3.45 -5.12 9.21
N ARG A 23 -3.05 -4.30 10.19
CA ARG A 23 -3.41 -2.87 10.22
C ARG A 23 -2.81 -2.10 9.05
N PHE A 24 -1.55 -2.35 8.69
CA PHE A 24 -0.92 -1.70 7.54
C PHE A 24 -1.53 -2.14 6.22
N LEU A 25 -1.89 -3.41 6.06
CA LEU A 25 -2.64 -3.88 4.89
C LEU A 25 -4.04 -3.25 4.83
N ALA A 26 -4.75 -3.16 5.95
CA ALA A 26 -6.07 -2.53 5.99
C ALA A 26 -6.01 -1.04 5.66
N LEU A 27 -5.00 -0.33 6.18
CA LEU A 27 -4.80 1.10 5.89
C LEU A 27 -4.43 1.34 4.42
N ASP A 28 -3.53 0.52 3.85
CA ASP A 28 -3.22 0.55 2.43
C ASP A 28 -4.49 0.33 1.59
N ALA A 29 -5.25 -0.73 1.86
CA ALA A 29 -6.50 -1.01 1.15
C ALA A 29 -7.50 0.16 1.25
N ALA A 30 -7.64 0.78 2.42
CA ALA A 30 -8.55 1.91 2.60
C ALA A 30 -8.10 3.15 1.81
N VAL A 31 -6.82 3.52 1.90
CA VAL A 31 -6.28 4.69 1.19
C VAL A 31 -6.27 4.48 -0.31
N THR A 32 -5.79 3.32 -0.76
CA THR A 32 -5.76 2.94 -2.18
C THR A 32 -7.15 2.82 -2.76
N GLY A 33 -8.09 2.24 -2.01
CA GLY A 33 -9.50 2.13 -2.41
C GLY A 33 -10.19 3.49 -2.51
N ALA A 34 -9.99 4.36 -1.52
CA ALA A 34 -10.52 5.72 -1.55
C ALA A 34 -9.97 6.52 -2.74
N ASN A 35 -8.67 6.38 -3.03
CA ASN A 35 -8.05 7.02 -4.19
C ASN A 35 -8.61 6.48 -5.51
N GLY A 36 -8.73 5.15 -5.63
CA GLY A 36 -9.29 4.50 -6.82
C GLY A 36 -10.75 4.91 -7.07
N LEU A 37 -11.56 4.98 -6.00
CA LEU A 37 -12.94 5.46 -6.07
C LEU A 37 -13.01 6.93 -6.48
N ALA A 38 -12.15 7.79 -5.93
CA ALA A 38 -12.06 9.19 -6.32
C ALA A 38 -11.72 9.33 -7.81
N TYR A 39 -10.76 8.55 -8.32
CA TYR A 39 -10.40 8.55 -9.73
C TYR A 39 -11.56 8.12 -10.62
N LEU A 40 -12.35 7.11 -10.24
CA LEU A 40 -13.53 6.70 -11.02
C LEU A 40 -14.65 7.73 -10.98
N ALA A 41 -15.04 8.16 -9.78
CA ALA A 41 -16.19 9.03 -9.55
C ALA A 41 -15.95 10.47 -10.03
N ALA A 42 -14.71 10.97 -9.93
CA ALA A 42 -14.35 12.35 -10.24
C ALA A 42 -13.27 12.45 -11.34
N SER A 43 -13.17 11.45 -12.22
CA SER A 43 -12.19 11.41 -13.33
C SER A 43 -12.13 12.69 -14.18
N GLY A 44 -13.27 13.33 -14.45
CA GLY A 44 -13.33 14.59 -15.21
C GLY A 44 -12.67 15.75 -14.46
N PRO A 45 -13.22 16.17 -13.30
CA PRO A 45 -12.63 17.24 -12.50
C PRO A 45 -11.18 16.99 -12.08
N LEU A 46 -10.85 15.75 -11.68
CA LEU A 46 -9.48 15.38 -11.32
C LEU A 46 -8.55 15.39 -12.52
N GLY A 47 -9.01 14.96 -13.70
CA GLY A 47 -8.23 15.02 -14.93
C GLY A 47 -7.85 16.46 -15.30
N GLY A 48 -8.82 17.38 -15.19
CA GLY A 48 -8.57 18.82 -15.37
C GLY A 48 -7.62 19.40 -14.33
N LEU A 49 -7.82 19.07 -13.04
CA LEU A 49 -6.98 19.57 -11.96
C LEU A 49 -5.53 19.07 -12.06
N LEU A 50 -5.34 17.77 -12.28
CA LEU A 50 -4.03 17.11 -12.31
C LEU A 50 -3.34 17.26 -13.68
N GLY A 51 -4.06 17.66 -14.72
CA GLY A 51 -3.56 17.65 -16.10
C GLY A 51 -3.27 16.23 -16.59
N VAL A 52 -4.11 15.26 -16.19
CA VAL A 52 -3.96 13.84 -16.54
C VAL A 52 -5.17 13.41 -17.36
N ASP A 53 -4.94 12.59 -18.38
CA ASP A 53 -6.01 12.06 -19.22
C ASP A 53 -7.09 11.33 -18.40
N ARG A 54 -8.34 11.57 -18.77
CA ARG A 54 -9.51 11.02 -18.06
C ARG A 54 -9.55 9.49 -18.16
N VAL A 55 -9.25 8.92 -19.32
CA VAL A 55 -9.28 7.47 -19.53
C VAL A 55 -8.19 6.81 -18.69
N LEU A 56 -7.00 7.42 -18.62
CA LEU A 56 -5.93 6.98 -17.74
C LEU A 56 -6.36 6.98 -16.26
N LEU A 57 -7.03 8.03 -15.78
CA LEU A 57 -7.57 8.06 -14.41
C LEU A 57 -8.63 6.98 -14.18
N VAL A 58 -9.53 6.73 -15.13
CA VAL A 58 -10.54 5.66 -15.01
C VAL A 58 -9.88 4.29 -14.94
N CYS A 59 -8.94 4.00 -15.84
CA CYS A 59 -8.22 2.72 -15.85
C CYS A 59 -7.41 2.53 -14.56
N ALA A 60 -6.69 3.56 -14.11
CA ALA A 60 -5.97 3.55 -12.84
C ALA A 60 -6.94 3.33 -11.67
N GLY A 61 -8.06 4.05 -11.63
CA GLY A 61 -9.05 3.92 -10.56
C GLY A 61 -9.64 2.51 -10.46
N ALA A 62 -9.99 1.91 -11.59
CA ALA A 62 -10.47 0.52 -11.64
C ALA A 62 -9.41 -0.46 -11.15
N PHE A 63 -8.17 -0.31 -11.61
CA PHE A 63 -7.04 -1.12 -11.15
C PHE A 63 -6.83 -1.01 -9.63
N LEU A 64 -6.80 0.22 -9.10
CA LEU A 64 -6.61 0.49 -7.68
C LEU A 64 -7.73 -0.09 -6.82
N LEU A 65 -8.99 -0.05 -7.29
CA LEU A 65 -10.09 -0.69 -6.57
C LEU A 65 -9.95 -2.22 -6.50
N VAL A 66 -9.58 -2.87 -7.60
CA VAL A 66 -9.33 -4.33 -7.62
C VAL A 66 -8.18 -4.69 -6.70
N TYR A 67 -7.09 -3.92 -6.77
CA TYR A 67 -5.93 -4.09 -5.89
C TYR A 67 -6.32 -3.91 -4.41
N ALA A 68 -7.01 -2.82 -4.06
CA ALA A 68 -7.48 -2.53 -2.71
C ALA A 68 -8.40 -3.63 -2.16
N ALA A 69 -9.28 -4.19 -2.99
CA ALA A 69 -10.12 -5.33 -2.61
C ALA A 69 -9.26 -6.57 -2.26
N GLY A 70 -8.25 -6.87 -3.07
CA GLY A 70 -7.30 -7.96 -2.81
C GLY A 70 -6.51 -7.76 -1.51
N VAL A 71 -5.99 -6.56 -1.29
CA VAL A 71 -5.25 -6.21 -0.07
C VAL A 71 -6.16 -6.24 1.17
N GLY A 72 -7.38 -5.70 1.05
CA GLY A 72 -8.37 -5.72 2.13
C GLY A 72 -8.79 -7.14 2.51
N PHE A 73 -8.95 -8.02 1.52
CA PHE A 73 -9.18 -9.45 1.76
C PHE A 73 -7.99 -10.12 2.44
N LEU A 74 -6.75 -9.72 2.11
CA LEU A 74 -5.57 -10.22 2.80
C LEU A 74 -5.50 -9.73 4.26
N ALA A 75 -5.90 -8.49 4.52
CA ALA A 75 -5.94 -7.88 5.85
C ALA A 75 -6.96 -8.53 6.79
N SER A 76 -8.07 -9.04 6.25
CA SER A 76 -9.12 -9.70 7.04
C SER A 76 -8.68 -11.06 7.61
N ARG A 77 -7.68 -11.71 7.00
CA ARG A 77 -7.16 -13.01 7.46
C ARG A 77 -6.38 -12.86 8.77
N GLU A 78 -6.63 -13.77 9.71
CA GLU A 78 -5.85 -13.87 10.95
C GLU A 78 -4.38 -14.18 10.68
N HIS A 79 -4.12 -15.02 9.67
CA HIS A 79 -2.79 -15.43 9.22
C HIS A 79 -2.61 -15.08 7.74
N PRO A 80 -2.24 -13.83 7.39
CA PRO A 80 -1.99 -13.44 6.00
C PRO A 80 -0.87 -14.30 5.37
N PRO A 81 -1.12 -14.94 4.21
CA PRO A 81 -0.09 -15.73 3.54
C PRO A 81 1.12 -14.88 3.18
N VAL A 82 2.27 -15.40 3.55
CA VAL A 82 3.56 -14.75 3.45
C VAL A 82 3.93 -14.33 2.02
N LEU A 83 3.63 -15.19 1.04
CA LEU A 83 3.88 -14.89 -0.37
C LEU A 83 2.93 -13.81 -0.91
N ALA A 84 1.66 -13.82 -0.49
CA ALA A 84 0.69 -12.81 -0.88
C ALA A 84 1.10 -11.42 -0.37
N VAL A 85 1.55 -11.32 0.89
CA VAL A 85 2.06 -10.06 1.45
C VAL A 85 3.27 -9.55 0.69
N ARG A 86 4.20 -10.43 0.27
CA ARG A 86 5.32 -10.02 -0.58
C ARG A 86 4.86 -9.47 -1.92
N GLY A 87 3.87 -10.13 -2.55
CA GLY A 87 3.26 -9.63 -3.79
C GLY A 87 2.67 -8.22 -3.63
N VAL A 88 2.02 -7.92 -2.52
CA VAL A 88 1.51 -6.57 -2.20
C VAL A 88 2.67 -5.56 -2.09
N VAL A 89 3.74 -5.91 -1.36
CA VAL A 89 4.92 -5.04 -1.23
C VAL A 89 5.55 -4.77 -2.60
N GLU A 90 5.75 -5.80 -3.42
CA GLU A 90 6.33 -5.69 -4.76
C GLU A 90 5.45 -4.87 -5.70
N ALA A 91 4.14 -5.07 -5.66
CA ALA A 91 3.18 -4.28 -6.43
C ALA A 91 3.20 -2.80 -6.04
N ASN A 92 3.24 -2.49 -4.74
CA ASN A 92 3.36 -1.11 -4.25
C ASN A 92 4.68 -0.46 -4.71
N VAL A 93 5.80 -1.18 -4.62
CA VAL A 93 7.09 -0.68 -5.14
C VAL A 93 7.01 -0.42 -6.64
N ALA A 94 6.48 -1.39 -7.41
CA ALA A 94 6.31 -1.24 -8.85
C ALA A 94 5.42 -0.04 -9.21
N TRP A 95 4.32 0.16 -8.48
CA TRP A 95 3.41 1.31 -8.68
C TRP A 95 4.10 2.64 -8.38
N ALA A 96 4.88 2.71 -7.30
CA ALA A 96 5.63 3.91 -6.95
C ALA A 96 6.68 4.24 -8.03
N VAL A 97 7.46 3.25 -8.46
CA VAL A 97 8.45 3.42 -9.54
C VAL A 97 7.78 3.82 -10.84
N LEU A 98 6.68 3.14 -11.22
CA LEU A 98 5.91 3.46 -12.42
C LEU A 98 5.37 4.88 -12.39
N SER A 99 4.90 5.35 -11.22
CA SER A 99 4.38 6.71 -11.05
C SER A 99 5.47 7.77 -11.30
N ILE A 100 6.68 7.54 -10.78
CA ILE A 100 7.82 8.45 -11.00
C ILE A 100 8.31 8.37 -12.44
N ALA A 101 8.43 7.16 -13.00
CA ALA A 101 8.77 6.97 -14.41
C ALA A 101 7.76 7.66 -15.32
N ALA A 102 6.47 7.58 -14.99
CA ALA A 102 5.41 8.24 -15.74
C ALA A 102 5.58 9.75 -15.79
N LEU A 103 5.83 10.36 -14.65
CA LEU A 103 6.12 11.78 -14.57
C LEU A 103 7.37 12.17 -15.37
N ALA A 104 8.41 11.34 -15.35
CA ALA A 104 9.69 11.65 -15.98
C ALA A 104 9.71 11.41 -17.50
N LEU A 105 8.90 10.48 -18.01
CA LEU A 105 9.07 9.94 -19.36
C LEU A 105 7.89 10.17 -20.31
N TRP A 106 6.65 10.29 -19.80
CA TRP A 106 5.47 10.35 -20.70
C TRP A 106 4.30 11.21 -20.23
N LEU A 107 4.28 11.70 -18.99
CA LEU A 107 3.24 12.62 -18.51
C LEU A 107 3.75 14.06 -18.46
N SER A 108 2.90 14.99 -18.90
CA SER A 108 3.10 16.43 -18.72
C SER A 108 1.93 17.01 -17.92
N PRO A 109 1.85 16.71 -16.61
CA PRO A 109 0.72 17.11 -15.78
C PRO A 109 0.69 18.62 -15.51
N SER A 110 -0.39 19.09 -14.89
CA SER A 110 -0.41 20.42 -14.28
C SER A 110 0.55 20.50 -13.09
N THR A 111 0.77 21.69 -12.53
CA THR A 111 1.52 21.85 -11.27
C THR A 111 0.93 21.01 -10.13
N ALA A 112 -0.40 20.92 -10.04
CA ALA A 112 -1.05 20.09 -9.02
C ALA A 112 -0.75 18.61 -9.25
N GLY A 113 -0.79 18.13 -10.49
CA GLY A 113 -0.41 16.76 -10.84
C GLY A 113 1.08 16.46 -10.60
N ALA A 114 1.96 17.42 -10.90
CA ALA A 114 3.40 17.30 -10.65
C ALA A 114 3.74 17.16 -9.15
N VAL A 115 2.89 17.69 -8.26
CA VAL A 115 2.99 17.46 -6.80
C VAL A 115 2.29 16.17 -6.39
N TRP A 116 1.11 15.90 -6.93
CA TRP A 116 0.27 14.76 -6.54
C TRP A 116 0.90 13.41 -6.88
N ILE A 117 1.43 13.25 -8.10
CA ILE A 117 2.01 11.99 -8.59
C ILE A 117 3.16 11.49 -7.69
N PRO A 118 4.18 12.31 -7.35
CA PRO A 118 5.24 11.87 -6.43
C PRO A 118 4.74 11.74 -4.99
N LEU A 119 3.80 12.57 -4.54
CA LEU A 119 3.22 12.44 -3.20
C LEU A 119 2.53 11.09 -3.00
N GLN A 120 1.64 10.68 -3.93
CA GLN A 120 0.98 9.38 -3.82
C GLN A 120 1.97 8.22 -4.01
N ALA A 121 3.00 8.38 -4.84
CA ALA A 121 4.07 7.38 -4.96
C ALA A 121 4.83 7.19 -3.63
N ALA A 122 5.13 8.28 -2.91
CA ALA A 122 5.77 8.24 -1.61
C ALA A 122 4.89 7.56 -0.55
N VAL A 123 3.58 7.84 -0.54
CA VAL A 123 2.61 7.18 0.36
C VAL A 123 2.59 5.66 0.10
N VAL A 124 2.50 5.25 -1.16
CA VAL A 124 2.50 3.83 -1.56
C VAL A 124 3.82 3.14 -1.17
N ALA A 125 4.96 3.79 -1.38
CA ALA A 125 6.27 3.29 -0.94
C ALA A 125 6.37 3.19 0.60
N GLY A 126 5.72 4.12 1.32
CA GLY A 126 5.56 4.07 2.77
C GLY A 126 4.81 2.81 3.23
N PHE A 127 3.69 2.48 2.57
CA PHE A 127 2.98 1.23 2.84
C PHE A 127 3.83 -0.01 2.58
N ALA A 128 4.53 -0.06 1.45
CA ALA A 128 5.44 -1.16 1.14
C ALA A 128 6.50 -1.36 2.24
N SER A 129 7.07 -0.26 2.73
CA SER A 129 8.08 -0.27 3.79
C SER A 129 7.53 -0.78 5.13
N LEU A 130 6.34 -0.31 5.53
CA LEU A 130 5.66 -0.73 6.76
C LEU A 130 5.26 -2.21 6.70
N GLN A 131 4.70 -2.66 5.58
CA GLN A 131 4.30 -4.06 5.36
C GLN A 131 5.51 -5.00 5.34
N TYR A 132 6.58 -4.62 4.64
CA TYR A 132 7.82 -5.39 4.60
C TYR A 132 8.46 -5.51 6.00
N GLY A 133 8.54 -4.40 6.74
CA GLY A 133 9.06 -4.37 8.10
C GLY A 133 8.27 -5.29 9.03
N ALA A 134 6.93 -5.19 9.02
CA ALA A 134 6.06 -6.03 9.84
C ALA A 134 6.15 -7.52 9.47
N LEU A 135 6.23 -7.85 8.17
CA LEU A 135 6.39 -9.22 7.69
C LEU A 135 7.74 -9.83 8.10
N ARG A 136 8.82 -9.05 8.02
CA ARG A 136 10.15 -9.49 8.48
C ARG A 136 10.13 -9.77 9.99
N ALA A 137 9.53 -8.85 10.75
CA ALA A 137 9.36 -8.94 12.19
C ALA A 137 8.53 -10.15 12.65
N SER A 138 7.52 -10.57 11.89
CA SER A 138 6.71 -11.75 12.22
C SER A 138 7.40 -13.08 11.92
N ARG A 139 8.38 -13.11 11.01
CA ARG A 139 9.13 -14.32 10.64
C ARG A 139 10.35 -14.59 11.51
N VAL A 140 11.00 -13.55 12.03
CA VAL A 140 12.16 -13.71 12.94
C VAL A 140 11.71 -14.24 14.31
N ARG A 141 10.43 -14.09 14.65
CA ARG A 141 9.87 -14.37 15.98
C ARG A 141 8.85 -15.52 16.03
N GLY A 142 8.57 -16.15 14.89
CA GLY A 142 7.66 -17.30 14.78
C GLY A 142 8.41 -18.49 14.23
#